data_AF-A0A3C1H5B9-F1
#
_entry.id   AF-A0A3C1H5B9-F1
#
_cell.length_a   1.000
_cell.length_b   1.000
_cell.length_c   1.000
_cell.angle_alpha   90.00
_cell.angle_beta   90.00
_cell.angle_gamma   90.00
#
_symmetry.space_group_name_H-M   'P 1'
#
loop_
_entity.id
_entity.type
_entity.pdbx_description
1 polymer ?
#
loop_
_entity_poly.entity_id
_entity_poly.type
_entity_poly.pdbx_seq_one_letter_code
_entity_poly.pdbx_strand_id
1 'polypeptide(L)' 'IIREPLSYQYIRWIGGIPTDKKPELTISEDTKLVQDFRDQYLLLFTSEWNIRWATEKNEGLELRDFSKN' A
#
# COMPACT_ATOMS: atom_id res chain seq x y z
N ILE A 1 10.77 -20.87 14.27
CA ILE A 1 10.36 -19.71 13.44
C ILE A 1 9.26 -18.99 14.20
N ILE A 2 9.55 -17.85 14.82
CA ILE A 2 8.54 -17.04 15.51
C ILE A 2 7.85 -16.23 14.42
N ARG A 3 6.54 -16.45 14.24
CA ARG A 3 5.71 -15.63 13.35
C ARG A 3 5.12 -14.54 14.23
N GLU A 4 5.76 -13.38 14.28
CA GLU A 4 5.17 -12.21 14.90
C GLU A 4 3.97 -11.79 14.05
N PRO A 5 2.77 -11.60 14.63
CA PRO A 5 1.63 -11.10 13.88
C PRO A 5 1.99 -9.70 13.41
N LEU A 6 2.09 -9.53 12.08
CA LEU A 6 2.31 -8.21 11.52
C LEU A 6 1.09 -7.35 11.82
N SER A 7 1.30 -6.22 12.49
CA SER A 7 0.25 -5.26 12.89
C SER A 7 -0.35 -4.49 11.70
N TYR A 8 -0.38 -5.05 10.49
CA TYR A 8 -1.00 -4.42 9.33
C TYR A 8 -2.51 -4.55 9.45
N GLN A 9 -3.18 -3.42 9.62
CA GLN A 9 -4.63 -3.36 9.81
C GLN A 9 -5.36 -2.90 8.55
N TYR A 10 -4.65 -2.23 7.63
CA TYR A 10 -5.24 -1.65 6.43
C TYR A 10 -4.49 -2.09 5.18
N ILE A 11 -5.26 -2.32 4.12
CA ILE A 11 -4.75 -2.70 2.80
C ILE A 11 -5.34 -1.73 1.78
N ARG A 12 -4.50 -1.22 0.87
CA ARG A 12 -4.95 -0.38 -0.26
C ARG A 12 -4.23 -0.79 -1.54
N TRP A 13 -4.97 -0.87 -2.64
CA TRP A 13 -4.33 -1.00 -3.94
C TRP A 13 -3.84 0.36 -4.44
N ILE A 14 -2.72 0.33 -5.13
CA ILE A 14 -2.20 1.51 -5.80
C ILE A 14 -2.89 1.62 -7.16
N GLY A 15 -3.67 2.69 -7.31
CA GLY A 15 -4.26 3.12 -8.58
C GLY A 15 -3.33 4.06 -9.34
N GLY A 16 -3.56 4.17 -10.65
CA GLY A 16 -2.88 5.16 -11.49
C GLY A 16 -1.45 4.83 -11.90
N ILE A 17 -0.86 3.72 -11.43
CA ILE A 17 0.51 3.32 -11.78
C ILE A 17 0.48 2.06 -12.67
N PRO A 18 1.23 2.02 -13.79
CA PRO A 18 1.34 0.82 -14.62
C PRO A 18 1.97 -0.36 -13.85
N THR A 19 1.40 -1.55 -14.03
CA THR A 19 1.79 -2.81 -13.36
C THR A 19 3.20 -3.29 -13.74
N ASP A 20 3.73 -2.83 -14.88
CA ASP A 20 5.06 -3.21 -15.40
C ASP A 20 6.24 -2.68 -14.58
N LYS A 21 6.06 -1.67 -13.72
CA LYS A 21 7.15 -1.09 -12.95
C LYS A 21 6.81 -0.99 -11.48
N LYS A 22 7.80 -1.32 -10.65
CA LYS A 22 7.70 -1.10 -9.21
C LYS A 22 7.49 0.39 -8.96
N PRO A 23 6.42 0.78 -8.25
CA PRO A 23 6.14 2.18 -8.01
C PRO A 23 7.20 2.75 -7.06
N GLU A 24 7.82 3.86 -7.45
CA GLU A 24 8.73 4.61 -6.59
C GLU A 24 7.90 5.48 -5.64
N LEU A 25 7.60 4.93 -4.47
CA LEU A 25 6.77 5.60 -3.46
C LEU A 25 7.59 5.86 -2.20
N THR A 26 7.42 7.06 -1.67
CA THR A 26 7.89 7.44 -0.34
C THR A 26 6.89 6.95 0.68
N ILE A 27 7.15 5.78 1.27
CA ILE A 27 6.32 5.14 2.29
C ILE A 27 7.06 5.04 3.62
N SER A 28 6.32 5.03 4.72
CA SER A 28 6.88 4.87 6.07
C SER A 28 7.40 3.44 6.27
N GLU A 29 8.29 3.22 7.24
CA GLU A 29 8.83 1.88 7.57
C GLU A 29 7.72 0.90 8.01
N ASP A 30 6.68 1.45 8.63
CA ASP A 30 5.46 0.75 9.03
C ASP A 30 4.48 0.46 7.86
N THR A 31 4.90 0.72 6.63
CA THR A 31 4.13 0.46 5.42
C THR A 31 4.88 -0.51 4.53
N LYS A 32 4.19 -1.53 4.01
CA LYS A 32 4.78 -2.48 3.07
C LYS A 32 4.15 -2.43 1.70
N LEU A 33 5.01 -2.32 0.69
CA LEU A 33 4.67 -2.52 -0.72
C LEU A 33 4.77 -4.01 -1.07
N VAL A 34 3.69 -4.54 -1.59
CA VAL A 34 3.53 -5.94 -2.00
C VAL A 34 2.82 -6.01 -3.36
N GLN A 35 2.93 -7.14 -4.05
CA GLN A 35 2.35 -7.36 -5.37
C GLN A 35 1.41 -8.58 -5.29
N ASP A 36 0.21 -8.45 -5.85
CA ASP A 36 -0.75 -9.54 -5.97
C ASP A 36 -0.40 -10.46 -7.15
N PHE A 37 -1.07 -11.60 -7.25
CA PHE A 37 -0.95 -12.59 -8.33
C PHE A 37 -1.33 -12.05 -9.72
N ARG A 38 -1.91 -10.85 -9.79
CA ARG A 38 -2.31 -10.17 -11.03
C ARG A 38 -1.39 -9.00 -11.40
N ASP A 39 -0.16 -8.99 -10.86
CA ASP A 39 0.84 -7.93 -11.05
C ASP A 39 0.38 -6.53 -10.58
N GLN A 40 -0.61 -6.49 -9.69
CA GLN A 40 -1.09 -5.26 -9.09
C GLN A 40 -0.36 -4.98 -7.77
N TYR A 41 0.14 -3.76 -7.62
CA TYR A 41 0.78 -3.34 -6.38
C TYR A 41 -0.25 -2.90 -5.34
N LEU A 42 -0.02 -3.33 -4.10
CA LEU A 42 -0.80 -2.97 -2.92
C LEU A 42 0.10 -2.58 -1.76
N LEU A 43 -0.43 -1.73 -0.90
CA LEU A 43 0.21 -1.23 0.30
C LEU A 43 -0.51 -1.78 1.53
N LEU A 44 0.28 -2.29 2.47
CA LEU A 44 -0.15 -2.72 3.79
C LEU A 44 0.26 -1.65 4.79
N PHE A 45 -0.69 -1.17 5.59
CA PHE A 45 -0.46 -0.12 6.58
C PHE A 45 -0.83 -0.63 7.98
N THR A 46 -0.05 -0.22 8.97
CA THR A 46 -0.36 -0.49 10.38
C THR A 46 -1.38 0.48 10.97
N SER A 47 -1.52 1.69 10.41
CA SER A 47 -2.44 2.73 10.88
C SER A 47 -2.98 3.61 9.75
N GLU A 48 -4.11 4.29 9.98
CA GLU A 48 -4.66 5.27 9.03
C GLU A 48 -3.77 6.50 8.84
N TRP A 49 -2.97 6.85 9.86
CA TRP A 49 -2.03 7.96 9.75
C TRP A 49 -0.99 7.69 8.65
N ASN A 50 -0.49 6.45 8.57
CA ASN A 50 0.45 6.05 7.51
C ASN A 50 -0.18 6.17 6.12
N ILE A 51 -1.48 5.93 5.99
CA ILE A 51 -2.21 6.08 4.72
C ILE A 51 -2.20 7.54 4.30
N ARG A 52 -2.57 8.45 5.21
CA ARG A 52 -2.58 9.90 4.94
C ARG A 52 -1.20 10.40 4.56
N TRP A 53 -0.20 10.04 5.35
CA TRP A 53 1.18 10.43 5.11
C TRP A 53 1.70 9.94 3.75
N ALA A 54 1.37 8.70 3.35
CA ALA A 54 1.74 8.18 2.04
C ALA A 54 1.05 8.96 0.90
N THR A 55 -0.23 9.29 1.01
CA THR A 55 -0.92 10.12 0.01
C THR A 55 -0.35 11.54 -0.06
N GLU A 56 0.03 12.13 1.07
CA GLU A 56 0.61 13.48 1.13
C GLU A 56 2.03 13.54 0.54
N LYS A 57 2.83 12.50 0.75
CA LYS A 57 4.22 12.44 0.25
C LYS A 57 4.32 12.05 -1.21
N ASN A 58 3.31 11.40 -1.76
CA ASN A 58 3.29 10.93 -3.13
C ASN A 58 2.16 11.61 -3.88
N GLU A 59 2.44 12.80 -4.42
CA GLU A 59 1.47 13.55 -5.22
C GLU A 59 1.04 12.72 -6.44
N GLY A 60 -0.27 12.48 -6.58
CA GLY A 60 -0.83 11.62 -7.62
C GLY A 60 -0.95 10.14 -7.26
N LEU A 61 -0.58 9.74 -6.03
CA LEU A 61 -0.85 8.39 -5.53
C LEU A 61 -2.36 8.23 -5.27
N GLU A 62 -3.00 7.41 -6.09
CA GLU A 62 -4.39 7.00 -5.85
C GLU A 62 -4.41 5.71 -5.03
N LEU A 63 -5.07 5.73 -3.87
CA LEU A 63 -5.27 4.53 -3.06
C LEU A 63 -6.71 4.07 -3.20
N ARG A 64 -6.89 2.83 -3.67
CA ARG A 64 -8.21 2.21 -3.79
C ARG A 64 -8.49 1.32 -2.58
N ASP A 65 -9.62 1.58 -1.96
CA ASP A 65 -10.17 0.79 -0.88
C ASP A 65 -10.80 -0.51 -1.41
N PHE A 66 -10.84 -1.55 -0.57
CA PHE A 66 -11.48 -2.86 -0.90
C PHE A 66 -13.02 -2.78 -1.02
N SER A 67 -13.58 -1.57 -1.09
CA SER A 67 -15.02 -1.38 -1.03
C SER A 67 -15.69 -1.56 -2.39
N LYS A 68 -16.36 -2.73 -2.48
CA LYS A 68 -17.62 -3.06 -3.16
C LYS A 68 -17.52 -3.82 -4.49
N ASN A 69 -17.77 -5.13 -4.40
CA ASN A 69 -19.01 -5.69 -4.93
C ASN A 69 -19.70 -6.50 -3.83
#